data_AF-A0A534BLX3-F1
#
_entry.id   AF-A0A534BLX3-F1
#
_cell.length_a   1.000
_cell.length_b   1.000
_cell.length_c   1.000
_cell.angle_alpha   90.00
_cell.angle_beta   90.00
_cell.angle_gamma   90.00
#
_symmetry.space_group_name_H-M   'P 1'
#
loop_
_entity.id
_entity.type
_entity.pdbx_description
1 polymer ?
#
loop_
_entity_poly.entity_id
_entity_poly.type
_entity_poly.pdbx_seq_one_letter_code
_entity_poly.pdbx_strand_id
1 'polypeptide(L)' 'TGGEGGVIALDRNGNIALDFNSVGMFRGARDSRGRRDIAMYRDAR' A
#
# COMPACT_ATOMS: atom_id res chain seq x y z
N THR A 1 12.54 17.97 10.91
CA THR A 1 12.16 16.58 11.20
C THR A 1 11.48 16.02 9.96
N GLY A 2 12.01 14.97 9.34
CA GLY A 2 11.34 14.30 8.22
C GLY A 2 10.43 13.21 8.78
N GLY A 3 9.13 13.25 8.48
CA GLY A 3 8.20 12.21 8.92
C GLY A 3 8.43 10.93 8.12
N GLU A 4 8.44 9.79 8.81
CA GLU A 4 8.58 8.45 8.22
C GLU A 4 7.34 7.61 8.56
N GLY A 5 6.83 6.86 7.59
CA GLY A 5 5.69 5.96 7.76
C GLY A 5 5.05 5.56 6.45
N GLY A 6 3.75 5.25 6.53
CA GLY A 6 2.94 4.88 5.38
C GLY A 6 1.46 5.07 5.64
N VAL A 7 0.69 4.99 4.56
CA VAL A 7 -0.76 5.17 4.53
C VAL A 7 -1.40 4.10 3.65
N ILE A 8 -2.55 3.62 4.12
CA ILE A 8 -3.46 2.81 3.32
C ILE A 8 -4.72 3.65 3.13
N ALA A 9 -5.10 3.90 1.88
CA ALA A 9 -6.26 4.71 1.54
C ALA A 9 -7.14 4.06 0.47
N LEU A 10 -8.44 4.37 0.54
CA LEU A 10 -9.47 3.94 -0.40
C LEU A 10 -10.33 5.15 -0.75
N ASP A 11 -10.54 5.40 -2.05
CA ASP A 11 -11.47 6.45 -2.50
C ASP A 11 -12.88 5.92 -2.77
N ARG A 12 -13.82 6.82 -3.08
CA ARG A 12 -15.21 6.47 -3.38
C ARG A 12 -15.42 5.63 -4.64
N ASN A 13 -14.43 5.57 -5.53
CA ASN A 13 -14.47 4.76 -6.75
C ASN A 13 -13.88 3.36 -6.52
N GLY A 14 -13.33 3.12 -5.32
CA GLY A 14 -12.69 1.87 -4.94
C GLY A 14 -11.24 1.76 -5.40
N ASN A 15 -10.56 2.89 -5.63
CA ASN A 15 -9.12 2.91 -5.88
C ASN A 15 -8.35 2.76 -4.57
N ILE A 16 -7.36 1.88 -4.54
CA ILE A 16 -6.56 1.56 -3.35
C ILE A 16 -5.16 2.17 -3.50
N ALA A 17 -4.72 2.95 -2.50
CA ALA A 17 -3.35 3.43 -2.38
C ALA A 17 -2.66 2.77 -1.17
N LEU A 18 -1.42 2.35 -1.38
CA LEU A 18 -0.59 1.62 -0.41
C LEU A 18 0.79 2.27 -0.33
N ASP A 19 0.83 3.56 -0.01
CA ASP A 19 2.05 4.38 -0.09
C ASP A 19 2.81 4.44 1.22
N PHE A 20 4.13 4.49 1.12
CA PHE A 20 5.04 4.59 2.27
C PHE A 20 6.37 5.19 1.86
N ASN A 21 7.02 5.87 2.80
CA ASN A 21 8.38 6.39 2.67
C ASN A 21 9.37 5.73 3.64
N SER A 22 8.91 4.82 4.50
CA SER A 22 9.76 3.97 5.34
C SER A 22 10.53 2.94 4.52
N VAL A 23 11.48 2.26 5.17
CA VAL A 23 12.23 1.13 4.58
C VAL A 23 11.34 -0.02 4.08
N GLY A 24 10.15 -0.15 4.66
CA GLY A 24 9.14 -1.14 4.29
C GLY A 24 7.81 -0.88 4.98
N MET A 25 6.75 -1.47 4.45
CA MET A 25 5.41 -1.45 5.01
C MET A 25 4.74 -2.80 4.77
N PHE A 26 4.52 -3.56 5.85
CA PHE A 26 3.63 -4.72 5.82
C PHE A 26 2.23 -4.26 5.42
N ARG A 27 1.74 -4.76 4.28
CA ARG A 27 0.48 -4.32 3.69
C ARG A 27 -0.17 -5.43 2.88
N GLY A 28 -1.48 -5.33 2.73
CA GLY A 28 -2.23 -6.17 1.81
C GLY A 28 -3.47 -5.46 1.28
N ALA A 29 -3.92 -5.87 0.09
CA ALA A 29 -5.12 -5.36 -0.54
C ALA A 29 -5.88 -6.48 -1.27
N ARG A 30 -7.21 -6.38 -1.21
CA ARG A 30 -8.15 -7.25 -1.91
C ARG A 30 -9.32 -6.42 -2.42
N ASP A 31 -9.79 -6.75 -3.61
CA ASP A 31 -11.04 -6.21 -4.14
C ASP A 31 -11.81 -7.28 -4.92
N SER A 32 -13.06 -6.96 -5.27
CA SER A 32 -13.95 -7.83 -6.05
C SER A 32 -13.54 -7.97 -7.52
N ARG A 33 -12.57 -7.18 -8.00
CA ARG A 33 -12.06 -7.20 -9.37
C ARG A 33 -10.89 -8.18 -9.53
N GLY A 34 -10.52 -8.87 -8.45
CA GLY A 34 -9.49 -9.91 -8.46
C GLY A 34 -8.13 -9.43 -7.96
N ARG A 35 -7.98 -8.19 -7.47
CA ARG A 35 -6.73 -7.72 -6.85
C ARG A 35 -6.39 -8.60 -5.65
N ARG A 36 -5.11 -8.97 -5.56
CA ARG A 36 -4.53 -9.73 -4.45
C ARG A 36 -3.09 -9.30 -4.24
N ASP A 37 -2.90 -8.40 -3.29
CA ASP A 37 -1.58 -7.89 -2.95
C ASP A 37 -1.27 -8.24 -1.49
N ILE A 38 -0.08 -8.79 -1.23
CA ILE A 38 0.50 -8.93 0.11
C ILE A 38 1.99 -8.64 -0.06
N ALA A 39 2.49 -7.64 0.66
CA ALA A 39 3.87 -7.17 0.50
C ALA A 39 4.42 -6.56 1.79
N MET A 40 5.75 -6.47 1.86
CA MET A 40 6.48 -5.80 2.94
C MET A 40 7.41 -4.74 2.36
N TYR A 41 8.28 -5.16 1.44
CA TYR A 41 9.19 -4.25 0.76
C TYR A 41 8.54 -3.59 -0.45
N ARG A 42 9.21 -2.58 -1.01
CA ARG A 42 8.91 -2.09 -2.35
C ARG A 42 9.31 -3.19 -3.33
N ASP A 43 8.56 -3.34 -4.42
CA ASP A 43 8.88 -4.35 -5.42
C ASP A 43 10.34 -4.17 -5.87
N ALA A 44 11.10 -5.26 -5.85
CA ALA A 44 12.43 -5.27 -6.43
C ALA A 44 12.27 -5.04 -7.93
N ARG A 45 12.88 -3.98 -8.46
CA ARG A 45 12.98 -3.79 -9.90
C ARG A 45 13.84 -4.87 -10.53
#